data_AF-J4GHK6-F1
#
_entry.id   AF-J4GHK6-F1
#
_cell.length_a   1.000
_cell.length_b   1.000
_cell.length_c   1.000
_cell.angle_alpha   90.00
_cell.angle_beta   90.00
_cell.angle_gamma   90.00
#
_symmetry.space_group_name_H-M   'P 1'
#
loop_
_entity.id
_entity.type
_entity.pdbx_description
1 polymer ?
#
loop_
_entity_poly.entity_id
_entity_poly.type
_entity_poly.pdbx_seq_one_letter_code
_entity_poly.pdbx_strand_id
1 'polypeptide(L)'
;MNEDEVAEIVHLPPLAGSDLMVMTNLRAQLMAAHIKACFDKDVRNTLPRMRVYVIIGENSWASIFPSVWALEDEDWARGGGFLHTEWIKGGNHFTQWDEPETMLRSCLNAFG
;
A
#
# COMPACT_ATOMS: atom_id res chain seq x y z
N MET A 1 14.89 21.55 14.14
CA MET A 1 16.03 20.72 13.77
C MET A 1 17.30 21.48 14.13
N ASN A 2 17.95 21.09 15.22
CA ASN A 2 19.21 21.65 15.69
C ASN A 2 20.41 20.86 15.10
N GLU A 3 21.63 21.33 15.33
CA GLU A 3 22.84 20.71 14.75
C GLU A 3 23.07 19.27 15.24
N ASP A 4 22.68 18.96 16.47
CA ASP A 4 22.79 17.63 17.05
C ASP A 4 21.82 16.64 16.36
N GLU A 5 20.58 17.07 16.10
CA GLU A 5 19.58 16.29 15.36
C GLU A 5 20.00 16.02 13.90
N VAL A 6 20.77 16.92 13.29
CA VAL A 6 21.32 16.73 11.94
C VAL A 6 22.48 15.74 11.94
N ALA A 7 23.32 15.74 12.98
CA ALA A 7 24.45 14.83 13.10
C ALA A 7 24.04 13.36 13.25
N GLU A 8 22.80 13.11 13.73
CA GLU A 8 22.23 11.76 13.86
C GLU A 8 21.57 11.23 12.57
N ILE A 9 21.48 12.03 11.50
CA ILE A 9 20.88 11.58 10.24
C ILE A 9 21.81 10.58 9.55
N VAL A 10 21.47 9.30 9.65
CA VAL A 10 22.15 8.21 8.93
C VAL A 10 21.62 8.12 7.50
N HIS A 11 22.42 8.54 6.52
CA HIS A 11 22.10 8.31 5.10
C HIS A 11 22.50 6.90 4.69
N LEU A 12 21.53 5.98 4.66
CA LEU A 12 21.71 4.66 4.06
C LEU A 12 21.54 4.78 2.54
N PRO A 13 22.52 4.34 1.72
CA PRO A 13 22.41 4.46 0.28
C PRO A 13 21.20 3.66 -0.24
N PRO A 14 20.31 4.26 -1.05
CA PRO A 14 19.01 3.69 -1.38
C PRO A 14 19.07 2.40 -2.22
N LEU A 15 20.22 2.09 -2.82
CA LEU A 15 20.34 1.05 -3.84
C LEU A 15 20.54 -0.38 -3.33
N ALA A 16 21.09 -0.59 -2.13
CA ALA A 16 21.44 -1.94 -1.68
C ALA A 16 20.24 -2.74 -1.11
N GLY A 17 19.09 -2.11 -0.89
CA GLY A 17 17.90 -2.75 -0.32
C GLY A 17 16.56 -2.22 -0.84
N SER A 18 16.54 -1.35 -1.85
CA SER A 18 15.29 -0.88 -2.45
C SER A 18 14.78 -1.84 -3.52
N ASP A 19 13.52 -2.22 -3.40
CA ASP A 19 12.81 -2.99 -4.43
C ASP A 19 12.56 -2.17 -5.70
N LEU A 20 12.93 -0.89 -5.77
CA LEU A 20 12.70 -0.04 -6.94
C LEU A 20 13.32 -0.62 -8.23
N MET A 21 14.52 -1.18 -8.14
CA MET A 21 15.16 -1.83 -9.31
C MET A 21 14.41 -3.08 -9.74
N VAL A 22 13.89 -3.86 -8.79
CA VAL A 22 13.05 -5.03 -9.07
C VAL A 22 11.72 -4.60 -9.69
N MET A 23 11.05 -3.60 -9.11
CA MET A 23 9.81 -3.02 -9.62
C MET A 23 9.93 -2.49 -11.04
N THR A 24 11.06 -1.85 -11.35
CA THR A 24 11.30 -1.25 -12.67
C THR A 24 11.62 -2.29 -13.73
N ASN A 25 12.51 -3.25 -13.41
CA ASN A 25 12.99 -4.22 -14.40
C ASN A 25 12.08 -5.45 -14.56
N LEU A 26 11.32 -5.80 -13.52
CA LEU A 26 10.43 -6.97 -13.50
C LEU A 26 8.94 -6.58 -13.45
N ARG A 27 8.62 -5.36 -13.93
CA ARG A 27 7.25 -4.82 -13.89
C ARG A 27 6.22 -5.78 -14.47
N ALA A 28 6.49 -6.39 -15.62
CA ALA A 28 5.52 -7.28 -16.28
C ALA A 28 5.19 -8.51 -15.42
N GLN A 29 6.20 -9.11 -14.81
CA GLN A 29 6.06 -10.27 -13.92
C GLN A 29 5.33 -9.88 -12.63
N LEU A 30 5.68 -8.73 -12.05
CA LEU A 30 5.03 -8.21 -10.85
C LEU A 30 3.56 -7.87 -11.10
N MET A 31 3.23 -7.29 -12.26
CA MET A 31 1.84 -7.01 -12.64
C MET A 31 1.02 -8.29 -12.77
N ALA A 32 1.58 -9.37 -13.34
CA ALA A 32 0.89 -10.65 -13.42
C ALA A 32 0.63 -11.24 -12.02
N ALA A 33 1.60 -11.14 -11.12
CA ALA A 33 1.45 -11.59 -9.73
C ALA A 33 0.43 -10.74 -8.95
N HIS A 34 0.48 -9.42 -9.09
CA HIS A 34 -0.47 -8.46 -8.53
C HIS A 34 -1.91 -8.79 -8.94
N ILE A 35 -2.15 -8.94 -10.24
CA ILE A 35 -3.49 -9.26 -10.74
C ILE A 35 -3.98 -10.58 -10.16
N LYS A 36 -3.11 -11.58 -10.09
CA LYS A 36 -3.46 -12.89 -9.52
C LYS A 36 -3.78 -12.80 -8.03
N ALA A 37 -2.99 -12.08 -7.25
CA ALA A 37 -3.17 -11.98 -5.81
C ALA A 37 -4.43 -11.17 -5.44
N CYS A 38 -4.70 -10.08 -6.15
CA CYS A 38 -5.77 -9.15 -5.81
C CYS A 38 -7.12 -9.53 -6.43
N PHE A 39 -7.12 -9.98 -7.69
CA PHE A 39 -8.34 -10.03 -8.50
C PHE A 39 -8.71 -11.40 -9.08
N ASP A 40 -7.90 -12.43 -8.85
CA ASP A 40 -8.18 -13.76 -9.39
C ASP A 40 -9.35 -14.45 -8.66
N LYS A 41 -10.33 -14.92 -9.44
CA LYS A 41 -11.53 -15.57 -8.91
C LYS A 41 -11.23 -16.93 -8.31
N ASP A 42 -10.29 -17.69 -8.87
CA ASP A 42 -9.97 -19.03 -8.38
C ASP A 42 -9.20 -18.97 -7.04
N VAL A 43 -8.29 -18.00 -6.91
CA VAL A 43 -7.64 -17.71 -5.62
C VAL A 43 -8.68 -17.34 -4.57
N ARG A 44 -9.66 -16.50 -4.91
CA ARG A 44 -10.74 -16.13 -3.99
C ARG A 44 -11.69 -17.26 -3.66
N ASN A 45 -12.03 -18.10 -4.62
CA ASN A 45 -12.83 -19.30 -4.39
C ASN A 45 -12.09 -20.25 -3.43
N THR A 46 -10.76 -20.31 -3.51
CA THR A 46 -9.91 -21.10 -2.60
C THR A 46 -9.82 -20.47 -1.20
N LEU A 47 -9.79 -19.13 -1.13
CA LEU A 47 -9.72 -18.36 0.11
C LEU A 47 -10.97 -17.48 0.25
N PRO A 48 -12.15 -18.04 0.54
CA PRO A 48 -13.43 -17.31 0.50
C PRO A 48 -13.55 -16.22 1.58
N ARG A 49 -12.61 -16.17 2.53
CA ARG A 49 -12.51 -15.13 3.57
C ARG A 49 -11.38 -14.14 3.31
N MET A 50 -10.67 -14.25 2.18
CA MET A 50 -9.63 -13.30 1.81
C MET A 50 -10.24 -11.94 1.53
N ARG A 51 -9.66 -10.91 2.14
CA ARG A 51 -9.98 -9.50 1.89
C ARG A 51 -8.70 -8.80 1.47
N VAL A 52 -8.81 -7.87 0.52
CA VAL A 52 -7.70 -7.04 0.07
C VAL A 52 -8.02 -5.61 0.47
N TYR A 53 -7.11 -5.00 1.23
CA TYR A 53 -7.25 -3.64 1.73
C TYR A 53 -6.12 -2.77 1.23
N VAL A 54 -6.44 -1.52 0.91
CA VAL A 54 -5.48 -0.44 0.68
C VAL A 54 -5.79 0.65 1.69
N ILE A 55 -4.89 0.83 2.66
CA ILE A 55 -5.03 1.82 3.73
C ILE A 55 -4.05 2.97 3.44
N ILE A 56 -4.56 4.19 3.30
CA ILE A 56 -3.78 5.37 2.88
C ILE A 56 -4.08 6.56 3.79
N GLY A 57 -3.07 7.35 4.13
CA GLY A 57 -3.27 8.66 4.78
C GLY A 57 -3.61 9.79 3.79
N GLU A 58 -4.59 10.64 4.11
CA GLU A 58 -5.01 11.77 3.28
C GLU A 58 -3.91 12.82 3.00
N ASN A 59 -2.88 12.90 3.84
CA ASN A 59 -1.74 13.80 3.69
C ASN A 59 -0.50 13.07 3.11
N SER A 60 -0.70 11.94 2.42
CA SER A 60 0.38 11.22 1.74
C SER A 60 0.93 11.98 0.53
N TRP A 61 2.10 11.57 0.01
CA TRP A 61 2.66 12.18 -1.21
C TRP A 61 1.70 12.03 -2.41
N ALA A 62 1.71 13.03 -3.29
CA ALA A 62 0.70 13.21 -4.33
C ALA A 62 0.55 12.02 -5.31
N SER A 63 1.59 11.22 -5.51
CA SER A 63 1.54 10.07 -6.43
C SER A 63 0.78 8.85 -5.87
N ILE A 64 0.44 8.82 -4.57
CA ILE A 64 -0.43 7.74 -4.06
C ILE A 64 -1.82 7.85 -4.64
N PHE A 65 -2.40 9.05 -4.73
CA PHE A 65 -3.80 9.19 -5.14
C PHE A 65 -4.10 8.58 -6.51
N PRO A 66 -3.32 8.87 -7.57
CA PRO A 66 -3.52 8.21 -8.86
C PRO A 66 -3.28 6.70 -8.81
N SER A 67 -2.37 6.24 -7.94
CA SER A 67 -2.09 4.81 -7.78
C SER A 67 -3.28 4.07 -7.14
N VAL A 68 -3.93 4.68 -6.15
CA VAL A 68 -5.12 4.13 -5.50
C VAL A 68 -6.30 4.12 -6.46
N TRP A 69 -6.54 5.22 -7.17
CA TRP A 69 -7.61 5.28 -8.17
C TRP A 69 -7.41 4.25 -9.28
N ALA A 70 -6.16 4.02 -9.72
CA ALA A 70 -5.88 2.96 -10.69
C ALA A 70 -6.22 1.55 -10.16
N LEU A 71 -6.03 1.29 -8.87
CA LEU A 71 -6.44 0.02 -8.25
C LEU A 71 -7.96 -0.12 -8.18
N GLU A 72 -8.68 0.96 -7.88
CA GLU A 72 -10.14 0.99 -7.86
C GLU A 72 -10.72 0.79 -9.27
N ASP A 73 -10.14 1.44 -10.28
CA ASP A 73 -10.50 1.23 -11.69
C ASP A 73 -10.23 -0.21 -12.13
N GLU A 74 -9.11 -0.80 -11.69
CA GLU A 74 -8.78 -2.20 -11.97
C GLU A 74 -9.75 -3.18 -11.30
N ASP A 75 -10.17 -2.91 -10.06
CA ASP A 75 -11.18 -3.68 -9.34
C ASP A 75 -12.52 -3.64 -10.10
N TRP A 76 -12.97 -2.43 -10.44
CA TRP A 76 -14.20 -2.21 -11.19
C TRP A 76 -14.21 -2.97 -12.53
N ALA A 77 -13.12 -2.85 -13.29
CA ALA A 77 -12.98 -3.52 -14.59
C ALA A 77 -13.06 -5.06 -14.50
N ARG A 78 -12.88 -5.66 -13.31
CA ARG A 78 -12.89 -7.11 -13.08
C ARG A 78 -14.15 -7.62 -12.38
N GLY A 79 -15.14 -6.75 -12.20
CA GLY A 79 -16.44 -7.06 -11.61
C GLY A 79 -16.65 -6.49 -10.22
N GLY A 80 -15.65 -5.78 -9.68
CA GLY A 80 -15.74 -5.06 -8.41
C GLY A 80 -15.81 -5.94 -7.17
N GLY A 81 -15.57 -5.32 -6.01
CA GLY A 81 -15.69 -5.98 -4.71
C GLY A 81 -14.49 -6.85 -4.34
N PHE A 82 -13.38 -6.72 -5.07
CA PHE A 82 -12.13 -7.37 -4.70
C PHE A 82 -11.29 -6.50 -3.78
N LEU A 83 -11.44 -5.17 -3.83
CA LEU A 83 -10.61 -4.22 -3.09
C LEU A 83 -11.44 -3.37 -2.13
N HIS A 84 -10.89 -3.12 -0.94
CA HIS A 84 -11.40 -2.12 0.01
C HIS A 84 -10.38 -1.02 0.19
N THR A 85 -10.76 0.22 -0.09
CA THR A 85 -9.93 1.40 0.14
C THR A 85 -10.35 2.07 1.45
N GLU A 86 -9.38 2.37 2.32
CA GLU A 86 -9.58 3.14 3.54
C GLU A 86 -8.67 4.38 3.54
N TRP A 87 -9.27 5.55 3.78
CA TRP A 87 -8.55 6.81 3.90
C TRP A 87 -8.47 7.23 5.37
N ILE A 88 -7.26 7.25 5.92
CA ILE A 88 -7.00 7.74 7.27
C ILE A 88 -6.96 9.26 7.22
N LYS A 89 -7.99 9.87 7.82
CA LYS A 89 -8.13 11.32 7.91
C LYS A 89 -6.93 11.95 8.62
N GLY A 90 -6.28 12.90 7.95
CA GLY A 90 -5.08 13.57 8.47
C GLY A 90 -3.80 12.73 8.49
N GLY A 91 -3.88 11.41 8.23
CA GLY A 91 -2.72 10.52 8.21
C GLY A 91 -1.77 10.85 7.05
N ASN A 92 -0.47 10.64 7.24
CA ASN A 92 0.55 10.85 6.22
C ASN A 92 1.04 9.51 5.61
N HIS A 93 2.08 9.54 4.79
CA HIS A 93 2.64 8.35 4.13
C HIS A 93 3.25 7.31 5.10
N PHE A 94 3.62 7.75 6.30
CA PHE A 94 4.26 6.98 7.36
C PHE A 94 3.37 6.89 8.61
N THR A 95 2.04 6.90 8.44
CA THR A 95 1.08 6.80 9.56
C THR A 95 1.39 5.62 10.50
N GLN A 96 1.92 4.52 9.98
CA GLN A 96 2.34 3.36 10.79
C GLN A 96 3.51 3.63 11.75
N TRP A 97 4.32 4.66 11.51
CA TRP A 97 5.43 5.06 12.36
C TRP A 97 5.06 6.24 13.26
N ASP A 98 4.34 7.21 12.70
CA ASP A 98 4.00 8.44 13.41
C ASP A 98 2.77 8.28 14.32
N GLU A 99 1.77 7.49 13.90
CA GLU A 99 0.53 7.21 14.63
C GLU A 99 0.19 5.71 14.61
N PRO A 100 1.03 4.85 15.21
CA PRO A 100 0.89 3.41 15.13
C PRO A 100 -0.46 2.90 15.65
N GLU A 101 -1.06 3.55 16.66
CA GLU A 101 -2.38 3.17 17.18
C GLU A 101 -3.51 3.45 16.17
N THR A 102 -3.37 4.49 15.36
CA THR A 102 -4.33 4.82 14.28
C THR A 102 -4.23 3.79 13.17
N MET A 103 -3.01 3.47 12.74
CA MET A 103 -2.80 2.40 11.75
C MET A 103 -3.29 1.04 12.25
N LEU A 104 -2.96 0.67 13.50
CA LEU A 104 -3.39 -0.60 14.08
C LEU A 104 -4.91 -0.72 14.16
N ARG A 105 -5.62 0.36 14.52
CA ARG A 105 -7.09 0.38 14.51
C ARG A 105 -7.66 0.15 13.11
N SER A 106 -7.09 0.80 12.09
CA SER A 106 -7.49 0.60 10.69
C SER A 106 -7.30 -0.86 10.27
N CYS A 107 -6.14 -1.44 10.56
CA CYS A 107 -5.86 -2.86 10.32
C CYS A 107 -6.84 -3.79 11.06
N LEU A 108 -7.15 -3.54 12.34
CA LEU A 108 -8.07 -4.38 13.10
C LEU A 108 -9.51 -4.29 12.57
N ASN A 109 -9.96 -3.11 12.15
CA ASN A 109 -11.25 -2.94 11.49
C ASN A 109 -11.33 -3.75 10.19
N ALA A 110 -10.22 -3.85 9.44
CA ALA A 110 -10.14 -4.65 8.23
C ALA A 110 -10.33 -6.16 8.47
N PHE A 111 -9.96 -6.65 9.66
CA PHE A 111 -10.12 -8.06 10.08
C PHE A 111 -11.45 -8.37 10.77
N GLY A 112 -12.21 -7.34 11.18
CA GLY A 112 -13.48 -7.45 11.91
C GLY A 112 -14.66 -8.03 11.14
#